data_AF-A0A259SVF8-F1
#
_entry.id   AF-A0A259SVF8-F1
#
_cell.length_a   1.000
_cell.length_b   1.000
_cell.length_c   1.000
_cell.angle_alpha   90.00
_cell.angle_beta   90.00
_cell.angle_gamma   90.00
#
_symmetry.space_group_name_H-M   'P 1'
#
loop_
_entity.id
_entity.type
_entity.pdbx_description
1 polymer ?
#
loop_
_entity_poly.entity_id
_entity_poly.type
_entity_poly.pdbx_seq_one_letter_code
_entity_poly.pdbx_strand_id
1 'polypeptide(L)'
;GWVDSHLALIIPGMIANPFAVFLMRQFVLSLPRELEEAALVDGAGRIRTFFQVILPNLRPGLAALSIIVALDVWNSFLFPLVLLNTPDLFTVPLLLQSFQGQFGSVNYGLVMAASAISTVPMLIVFVIGQRRILNSMAASGLGGR
;
A
#
# COMPACT_ATOMS: atom_id res chain seq x y z
N GLY A 1 14.94 17.88 -12.24
CA GLY A 1 13.98 17.32 -13.19
C GLY A 1 12.68 17.00 -12.49
N TRP A 2 12.63 15.91 -11.71
CA TRP A 2 11.46 15.53 -10.91
C TRP A 2 11.75 15.43 -9.41
N VAL A 3 13.03 15.45 -9.02
CA VAL A 3 13.50 15.57 -7.63
C VAL A 3 12.81 16.76 -6.96
N ASP A 4 12.44 16.58 -5.68
CA ASP A 4 11.67 17.54 -4.89
C ASP A 4 10.23 17.75 -5.38
N SER A 5 9.53 16.64 -5.66
CA SER A 5 8.11 16.60 -5.99
C SER A 5 7.48 15.29 -5.49
N HIS A 6 6.21 15.32 -5.09
CA HIS A 6 5.46 14.11 -4.74
C HIS A 6 5.45 13.06 -5.87
N LEU A 7 5.55 13.49 -7.14
CA LEU A 7 5.63 12.58 -8.28
C LEU A 7 6.89 11.70 -8.26
N ALA A 8 8.00 12.20 -7.70
CA ALA A 8 9.23 11.42 -7.52
C ALA A 8 9.04 10.26 -6.54
N LEU A 9 8.05 10.33 -5.65
CA LEU A 9 7.70 9.25 -4.73
C LEU A 9 6.64 8.33 -5.31
N ILE A 10 5.56 8.90 -5.86
CA ILE A 10 4.38 8.15 -6.29
C ILE A 10 4.70 7.23 -7.47
N ILE A 11 5.37 7.73 -8.50
CA ILE A 11 5.55 7.00 -9.76
C ILE A 11 6.47 5.78 -9.56
N PRO A 12 7.66 5.91 -8.93
CA PRO A 12 8.48 4.74 -8.60
C PRO A 12 7.77 3.77 -7.66
N GLY A 13 7.10 4.26 -6.61
CA GLY A 13 6.38 3.42 -5.66
C GLY A 13 5.23 2.62 -6.28
N MET A 14 4.57 3.16 -7.30
CA MET A 14 3.49 2.48 -8.02
C MET A 14 4.01 1.41 -8.99
N ILE A 15 5.10 1.71 -9.71
CA ILE A 15 5.59 0.83 -10.80
C ILE A 15 6.55 -0.24 -10.27
N ALA A 16 7.30 0.05 -9.21
CA ALA A 16 8.34 -0.80 -8.67
C ALA A 16 7.98 -1.36 -7.29
N ASN A 17 6.87 -2.11 -7.20
CA ASN A 17 6.50 -2.83 -5.98
C ASN A 17 6.48 -4.35 -6.19
N PRO A 18 7.64 -5.04 -6.06
CA PRO A 18 7.74 -6.49 -6.27
C PRO A 18 6.85 -7.30 -5.33
N PHE A 19 6.68 -6.83 -4.08
CA PHE A 19 5.82 -7.49 -3.10
C PHE A 19 4.35 -7.47 -3.53
N ALA A 20 3.87 -6.32 -4.02
CA ALA A 20 2.51 -6.19 -4.53
C ALA A 20 2.25 -7.14 -5.71
N VAL A 21 3.19 -7.22 -6.67
CA VAL A 21 3.10 -8.14 -7.81
C VAL A 21 3.09 -9.59 -7.33
N PHE A 22 3.99 -9.95 -6.42
CA PHE A 22 4.07 -11.30 -5.86
C PHE A 22 2.76 -11.68 -5.15
N LEU A 23 2.24 -10.82 -4.27
CA LEU A 23 1.04 -11.09 -3.51
C LEU A 23 -0.19 -11.22 -4.42
N MET A 24 -0.36 -10.31 -5.38
CA MET A 24 -1.47 -10.40 -6.33
C MET A 24 -1.39 -11.62 -7.22
N ARG A 25 -0.18 -12.04 -7.60
CA ARG A 25 0.01 -13.30 -8.33
C ARG A 25 -0.49 -14.50 -7.51
N GLN A 26 -0.25 -14.53 -6.19
CA GLN A 26 -0.77 -15.60 -5.34
C GLN A 26 -2.31 -15.59 -5.29
N PHE A 27 -2.94 -14.41 -5.18
CA PHE A 27 -4.40 -14.29 -5.24
C PHE A 27 -4.99 -14.70 -6.59
N VAL A 28 -4.32 -14.41 -7.70
CA VAL A 28 -4.77 -14.86 -9.02
C VAL A 28 -4.68 -16.39 -9.13
N LEU A 29 -3.60 -16.98 -8.63
CA LEU A 29 -3.40 -18.43 -8.66
C LEU A 29 -4.36 -19.22 -7.77
N SER A 30 -4.95 -18.58 -6.74
CA SER A 30 -5.96 -19.22 -5.90
C SER A 30 -7.36 -19.22 -6.51
N LEU A 31 -7.60 -18.47 -7.61
CA LEU A 31 -8.87 -18.50 -8.31
C LEU A 31 -9.06 -19.80 -9.11
N PRO A 32 -10.26 -20.40 -9.12
CA PRO A 32 -10.56 -21.57 -9.94
C PRO A 32 -10.37 -21.25 -11.45
N ARG A 33 -9.67 -22.14 -12.16
CA ARG A 33 -9.46 -22.00 -13.62
C ARG A 33 -10.76 -22.07 -14.42
N GLU A 34 -11.76 -22.75 -13.88
CA GLU A 34 -13.11 -22.88 -14.44
C GLU A 34 -13.76 -21.52 -14.75
N LEU A 35 -13.42 -20.45 -14.00
CA LEU A 35 -13.91 -19.09 -14.27
C LEU A 35 -13.41 -18.54 -15.61
N GLU A 36 -12.16 -18.83 -15.99
CA GLU A 36 -11.60 -18.41 -17.27
C GLU A 36 -12.16 -19.25 -18.42
N GLU A 37 -12.30 -20.57 -18.19
CA GLU A 37 -12.87 -21.51 -19.16
C GLU A 37 -14.33 -21.19 -19.48
N ALA A 38 -15.15 -20.93 -18.47
CA ALA A 38 -16.55 -20.53 -18.65
C ALA A 38 -16.66 -19.22 -19.46
N ALA A 39 -15.83 -18.22 -19.15
CA ALA A 39 -15.81 -16.96 -19.89
C ALA A 39 -15.41 -17.16 -21.37
N LEU A 40 -14.49 -18.08 -21.66
CA LEU A 40 -14.11 -18.45 -23.03
C LEU A 40 -15.25 -19.14 -23.77
N VAL A 41 -15.99 -20.05 -23.11
CA VAL A 41 -17.19 -20.69 -23.67
C VAL A 41 -18.28 -19.66 -23.97
N ASP A 42 -18.43 -18.64 -23.12
CA ASP A 42 -19.34 -17.50 -23.32
C ASP A 42 -18.85 -16.50 -24.41
N GLY A 43 -17.75 -16.81 -25.09
CA GLY A 43 -17.19 -15.99 -26.17
C GLY A 43 -16.47 -14.72 -25.70
N ALA A 44 -16.10 -14.63 -24.42
CA ALA A 44 -15.32 -13.50 -23.91
C ALA A 44 -13.84 -13.62 -24.34
N GLY A 45 -13.32 -12.57 -24.99
CA GLY A 45 -11.89 -12.46 -25.28
C GLY A 45 -11.07 -12.17 -24.01
N ARG A 46 -9.76 -12.47 -24.03
CA ARG A 46 -8.85 -12.39 -22.87
C ARG A 46 -8.95 -11.08 -22.07
N ILE A 47 -9.02 -9.94 -22.74
CA ILE A 47 -9.13 -8.62 -22.07
C ILE A 47 -10.45 -8.51 -21.31
N ARG A 48 -11.56 -8.95 -21.93
CA ARG A 48 -12.88 -8.94 -21.31
C ARG A 48 -12.92 -9.88 -20.11
N THR A 49 -12.37 -11.09 -20.25
CA THR A 49 -12.26 -12.07 -19.15
C THR A 49 -11.47 -11.49 -17.98
N PHE A 50 -10.34 -10.83 -18.23
CA PHE A 50 -9.58 -10.19 -17.16
C PHE A 50 -10.39 -9.13 -16.42
N PHE A 51 -10.95 -8.14 -17.11
CA PHE A 51 -11.61 -7.00 -16.47
C PHE A 51 -12.99 -7.32 -15.88
N GLN A 52 -13.75 -8.24 -16.50
CA GLN A 52 -15.13 -8.53 -16.10
C GLN A 52 -15.27 -9.78 -15.23
N VAL A 53 -14.31 -10.71 -15.27
CA VAL A 53 -14.38 -11.98 -14.52
C VAL A 53 -13.29 -12.05 -13.47
N ILE A 54 -12.02 -11.93 -13.86
CA ILE A 54 -10.90 -12.10 -12.92
C ILE A 54 -10.79 -10.93 -11.94
N LEU A 55 -10.73 -9.69 -12.44
CA LEU A 55 -10.48 -8.49 -11.63
C LEU A 55 -11.54 -8.25 -10.53
N PRO A 56 -12.85 -8.44 -10.75
CA PRO A 56 -13.85 -8.34 -9.69
C PRO A 56 -13.67 -9.38 -8.58
N ASN A 57 -13.23 -10.59 -8.92
CA ASN A 57 -12.93 -11.65 -7.95
C ASN A 57 -11.64 -11.37 -7.16
N LEU A 58 -10.73 -10.56 -7.69
CA LEU A 58 -9.54 -10.09 -6.98
C LEU A 58 -9.80 -8.94 -6.00
N ARG A 59 -11.01 -8.36 -5.95
CA ARG A 59 -11.33 -7.23 -5.04
C ARG A 59 -10.92 -7.45 -3.58
N PRO A 60 -11.13 -8.63 -2.97
CA PRO A 60 -10.68 -8.89 -1.60
C PRO A 60 -9.15 -8.84 -1.47
N GLY A 61 -8.42 -9.42 -2.43
CA GLY A 61 -6.96 -9.39 -2.48
C GLY A 61 -6.41 -7.98 -2.68
N LEU A 62 -7.02 -7.21 -3.59
CA LEU A 62 -6.68 -5.79 -3.81
C LEU A 62 -6.90 -4.95 -2.56
N ALA A 63 -7.99 -5.20 -1.82
CA ALA A 63 -8.25 -4.50 -0.57
C ALA A 63 -7.18 -4.82 0.48
N ALA A 64 -6.80 -6.08 0.64
CA ALA A 64 -5.73 -6.47 1.56
C ALA A 64 -4.39 -5.84 1.17
N LEU A 65 -4.01 -5.93 -0.11
CA LEU A 65 -2.80 -5.33 -0.63
C LEU A 65 -2.78 -3.81 -0.39
N SER A 66 -3.90 -3.11 -0.65
CA SER A 66 -3.97 -1.66 -0.49
C SER A 66 -3.66 -1.21 0.93
N ILE A 67 -4.05 -1.98 1.94
CA ILE A 67 -3.75 -1.69 3.35
C ILE A 67 -2.26 -1.87 3.62
N ILE A 68 -1.68 -2.97 3.15
CA ILE A 68 -0.25 -3.27 3.34
C ILE A 68 0.61 -2.19 2.67
N VAL A 69 0.30 -1.84 1.43
CA VAL A 69 1.03 -0.80 0.68
C VAL A 69 0.81 0.58 1.30
N ALA A 70 -0.39 0.90 1.77
CA ALA A 70 -0.63 2.17 2.48
C ALA A 70 0.21 2.27 3.76
N LEU A 71 0.32 1.18 4.53
CA LEU A 71 1.19 1.10 5.71
C LEU A 71 2.66 1.30 5.36
N ASP A 72 3.14 0.64 4.30
CA ASP A 72 4.52 0.75 3.84
C ASP A 72 4.86 2.18 3.41
N VAL A 73 4.03 2.78 2.56
CA VAL A 73 4.25 4.14 2.03
C VAL A 73 4.10 5.20 3.12
N TRP A 74 3.15 5.06 4.05
CA TRP A 74 2.96 6.01 5.15
C TRP A 74 4.16 6.04 6.11
N ASN A 75 4.79 4.89 6.34
CA ASN A 75 5.95 4.76 7.22
C ASN A 75 7.28 4.96 6.47
N SER A 76 7.26 5.23 5.16
CA SER A 76 8.47 5.38 4.37
C SER A 76 9.25 6.62 4.78
N PHE A 77 10.53 6.40 5.12
CA PHE A 77 11.44 7.45 5.58
C PHE A 77 12.61 7.66 4.61
N LEU A 78 13.36 6.60 4.29
CA LEU A 78 14.60 6.70 3.52
C LEU A 78 14.38 7.22 2.10
N PHE A 79 13.33 6.75 1.42
CA PHE A 79 13.09 7.14 0.03
C PHE A 79 12.65 8.61 -0.10
N PRO A 80 11.69 9.09 0.73
CA PRO A 80 11.42 10.53 0.86
C PRO A 80 12.64 11.36 1.23
N LEU A 81 13.47 10.89 2.18
CA LEU A 81 14.64 11.65 2.67
C LEU A 81 15.64 11.99 1.55
N VAL A 82 15.81 11.07 0.60
CA VAL A 82 16.75 11.24 -0.52
C VAL A 82 16.17 12.12 -1.63
N LEU A 83 14.85 12.10 -1.81
CA LEU A 83 14.19 12.71 -2.98
C LEU A 83 13.54 14.06 -2.70
N LEU A 84 13.21 14.37 -1.44
CA LEU A 84 12.57 15.60 -1.02
C LEU A 84 13.52 16.48 -0.24
N ASN A 85 13.50 17.78 -0.55
CA ASN A 85 14.36 18.80 0.07
C ASN A 85 13.53 19.96 0.62
N THR A 86 12.37 20.26 0.03
CA THR A 86 11.48 21.34 0.47
C THR A 86 10.58 20.87 1.63
N PRO A 87 10.59 21.55 2.79
CA PRO A 87 9.79 21.17 3.97
C PRO A 87 8.30 21.01 3.71
N ASP A 88 7.73 21.83 2.81
CA ASP A 88 6.30 21.77 2.45
C ASP A 88 5.91 20.48 1.72
N LEU A 89 6.89 19.72 1.24
CA LEU A 89 6.69 18.44 0.55
C LEU A 89 6.98 17.25 1.47
N PHE A 90 7.46 17.48 2.69
CA PHE A 90 7.88 16.41 3.58
C PHE A 90 6.74 15.45 3.91
N THR A 91 7.05 14.16 3.83
CA THR A 91 6.18 13.12 4.38
C THR A 91 6.17 13.23 5.91
N VAL A 92 5.14 12.63 6.52
CA VAL A 92 4.96 12.66 7.97
C VAL A 92 6.23 12.23 8.74
N PRO A 93 6.94 11.14 8.38
CA PRO A 93 8.20 10.79 9.04
C PRO A 93 9.31 11.85 8.88
N LEU A 94 9.44 12.49 7.73
CA LEU A 94 10.44 13.55 7.50
C LEU A 94 10.13 14.82 8.30
N LEU A 95 8.85 15.20 8.35
CA LEU A 95 8.42 16.37 9.13
C LEU A 95 8.70 16.13 10.62
N LEU A 96 8.39 14.95 11.15
CA LEU A 96 8.74 14.56 12.52
C LEU A 96 10.24 14.60 12.78
N GLN A 97 11.06 14.19 11.82
CA GLN A 97 12.51 14.29 11.91
C GLN A 97 12.97 15.76 11.99
N SER A 98 12.35 16.68 11.24
CA SER A 98 12.74 18.10 11.26
C SER A 98 12.49 18.79 12.61
N PHE A 99 11.63 18.23 13.48
CA PHE A 99 11.41 18.74 14.84
C PHE A 99 12.57 18.42 15.79
N GLN A 100 13.47 17.51 15.40
CA GLN A 100 14.74 17.29 16.06
C GLN A 100 15.71 18.37 15.51
N GLY A 101 15.66 19.56 16.10
CA GLY A 101 16.36 20.74 15.57
C GLY A 101 17.86 20.54 15.35
N GLN A 102 18.43 21.24 14.37
CA GLN A 102 19.86 21.17 14.00
C GLN A 102 20.83 21.58 15.12
N PHE A 103 20.34 22.23 16.18
CA PHE A 103 21.17 22.84 17.25
C PHE A 103 20.79 22.43 18.68
N GLY A 104 20.29 21.21 18.89
CA GLY A 104 20.42 20.54 20.20
C GLY A 104 19.31 20.71 21.24
N SER A 105 18.14 21.26 20.91
CA SER A 105 16.95 21.16 21.78
C SER A 105 15.82 20.42 21.07
N VAL A 106 15.75 19.11 21.29
CA VAL A 106 14.61 18.30 20.84
C VAL A 106 13.41 18.65 21.72
N ASN A 107 12.36 19.22 21.13
CA ASN A 107 11.09 19.38 21.83
C ASN A 107 10.35 18.04 21.84
N TYR A 108 10.66 17.20 22.84
CA TYR A 108 10.04 15.89 23.00
C TYR A 108 8.52 15.98 23.12
N GLY A 109 7.97 17.04 23.71
CA GLY A 109 6.52 17.25 23.78
C GLY A 109 5.90 17.39 22.39
N LEU A 110 6.51 18.20 21.53
CA LEU A 110 6.06 18.39 20.14
C LEU A 110 6.18 17.10 19.32
N VAL A 111 7.32 16.40 19.42
CA VAL A 111 7.56 15.14 18.68
C VAL A 111 6.57 14.06 19.10
N MET A 112 6.33 13.90 20.40
CA MET A 112 5.38 12.90 20.92
C MET A 112 3.94 13.24 20.52
N ALA A 113 3.53 14.51 20.62
CA ALA A 113 2.20 14.95 20.21
C ALA A 113 1.97 14.73 18.70
N ALA A 114 2.93 15.13 17.86
CA ALA A 114 2.86 14.95 16.42
C ALA A 114 2.88 13.46 16.03
N SER A 115 3.64 12.61 16.75
CA SER A 115 3.65 11.16 16.54
C SER A 115 2.32 10.49 16.93
N ALA A 116 1.66 10.97 17.98
CA ALA A 116 0.33 10.49 18.34
C ALA A 116 -0.69 10.82 17.24
N ILE A 117 -0.66 12.06 16.71
CA ILE A 117 -1.54 12.51 15.63
C ILE A 117 -1.25 11.73 14.33
N SER A 118 0.03 11.51 13.99
CA SER A 118 0.40 10.78 12.77
C SER A 118 -0.05 9.32 12.74
N THR A 119 -0.34 8.74 13.91
CA THR A 119 -0.84 7.37 14.04
C THR A 119 -2.33 7.27 13.69
N VAL A 120 -3.11 8.35 13.86
CA VAL A 120 -4.57 8.35 13.69
C VAL A 120 -5.01 7.91 12.28
N PRO A 121 -4.44 8.41 11.16
CA PRO A 121 -4.83 7.96 9.82
C PRO A 121 -4.63 6.46 9.62
N MET A 122 -3.55 5.90 10.17
CA MET A 122 -3.26 4.47 10.03
C MET A 122 -4.18 3.62 10.89
N LEU A 123 -4.60 4.12 12.06
CA LEU A 123 -5.67 3.49 12.84
C LEU A 123 -6.99 3.45 12.08
N ILE A 124 -7.34 4.52 11.36
CA ILE A 124 -8.55 4.55 10.53
C ILE A 124 -8.46 3.50 9.41
N VAL A 125 -7.34 3.46 8.69
CA VAL A 125 -7.09 2.44 7.65
C VAL A 125 -7.18 1.03 8.24
N PHE A 126 -6.59 0.81 9.40
CA PHE A 126 -6.65 -0.48 10.10
C PHE A 126 -8.08 -0.87 10.50
N VAL A 127 -8.85 0.03 11.11
CA VAL A 127 -10.23 -0.26 11.55
C VAL A 127 -11.13 -0.59 10.36
N ILE A 128 -10.96 0.09 9.23
CA ILE A 128 -11.68 -0.20 7.97
C ILE A 128 -11.20 -1.53 7.38
N GLY A 129 -9.90 -1.80 7.46
CA GLY A 129 -9.22 -2.90 6.80
C GLY A 129 -9.20 -4.23 7.54
N GLN A 130 -9.31 -4.24 8.88
CA GLN A 130 -9.07 -5.41 9.74
C GLN A 130 -9.88 -6.64 9.33
N ARG A 131 -11.16 -6.47 8.96
CA ARG A 131 -12.01 -7.58 8.50
C ARG A 131 -11.53 -8.16 7.17
N ARG A 132 -11.00 -7.32 6.29
CA ARG A 132 -10.52 -7.73 4.96
C ARG A 132 -9.16 -8.42 5.05
N ILE A 133 -8.26 -7.93 5.91
CA ILE A 133 -6.96 -8.55 6.16
C ILE A 133 -7.13 -9.98 6.66
N LEU A 134 -7.96 -10.19 7.70
CA LEU A 134 -8.22 -11.52 8.26
C LEU A 134 -8.79 -12.50 7.23
N ASN A 135 -9.78 -12.07 6.46
CA ASN A 135 -10.39 -12.91 5.41
C ASN A 135 -9.41 -13.21 4.27
N SER A 136 -8.49 -12.29 3.97
CA SER A 136 -7.50 -12.45 2.90
C SER A 136 -6.43 -13.48 3.25
N MET A 137 -5.95 -13.51 4.50
CA MET A 137 -4.95 -14.49 4.97
C MET A 137 -5.50 -15.91 5.03
N ALA A 138 -6.79 -16.04 5.35
CA ALA A 138 -7.51 -17.32 5.31
C ALA A 138 -7.70 -17.83 3.87
N ALA A 139 -7.97 -16.94 2.91
CA ALA A 139 -8.18 -17.30 1.51
C ALA A 139 -6.88 -17.56 0.73
N SER A 140 -5.75 -16.96 1.12
CA SER A 140 -4.46 -17.10 0.43
C SER A 140 -3.62 -18.31 0.90
N GLY A 141 -4.19 -19.20 1.74
CA GLY A 141 -3.51 -20.40 2.23
C GLY A 141 -2.36 -20.15 3.23
N LEU A 142 -2.15 -18.91 3.68
CA LEU A 142 -1.11 -18.55 4.66
C LEU A 142 -1.57 -18.76 6.12
N GLY A 143 -2.87 -18.91 6.36
CA GLY A 143 -3.47 -19.14 7.67
C GLY A 143 -3.63 -20.61 8.09
N GLY A 144 -3.01 -21.57 7.39
CA GLY A 144 -3.24 -22.99 7.63
C GLY A 144 -1.99 -23.87 7.52
N ARG A 145 -1.30 -24.05 8.64
CA ARG A 145 -0.86 -25.37 9.12
C ARG A 145 -1.27 -25.48 10.59
#